data_AF-A0A3D5WNJ9-F1
#
_entry.id   AF-A0A3D5WNJ9-F1
#
_cell.length_a   1.000
_cell.length_b   1.000
_cell.length_c   1.000
_cell.angle_alpha   90.00
_cell.angle_beta   90.00
_cell.angle_gamma   90.00
#
_symmetry.space_group_name_H-M   'P 1'
#
loop_
_entity.id
_entity.type
_entity.pdbx_description
1 polymer ?
#
loop_
_entity_poly.entity_id
_entity_poly.type
_entity_poly.pdbx_seq_one_letter_code
_entity_poly.pdbx_strand_id
1 'polypeptide(L)'
;LWHISHEGLELEDPANAPNYDHLLVLGTTPEKAPDEGEIVTMTFEKGVPKSVNGKEMKVSDIIRTLNKLGGKHGIGIVDIVEN
;
A
#
# COMPACT_ATOMS: atom_id res chain seq x y z
N LEU A 1 3.78 2.93 9.60
CA LEU A 1 2.59 3.71 9.16
C LEU A 1 2.69 4.03 7.68
N TRP A 2 3.83 4.55 7.23
CA TRP A 2 4.00 5.00 5.84
C TRP A 2 4.38 3.88 4.87
N HIS A 3 5.32 3.01 5.24
CA HIS A 3 5.72 1.86 4.43
C HIS A 3 6.34 0.78 5.33
N ILE A 4 6.64 -0.38 4.72
CA ILE A 4 7.52 -1.43 5.24
C ILE A 4 8.55 -1.73 4.14
N SER A 5 9.81 -1.93 4.53
CA SER A 5 10.90 -2.33 3.62
C SER A 5 11.33 -3.76 3.92
N HIS A 6 11.71 -4.51 2.88
CA HIS A 6 12.33 -5.82 2.97
C HIS A 6 13.53 -5.84 2.01
N GLU A 7 14.66 -6.37 2.48
CA GLU A 7 15.94 -6.45 1.77
C GLU A 7 16.73 -7.65 2.30
N GLY A 8 17.87 -7.97 1.68
CA GLY A 8 18.71 -9.08 2.09
C GLY A 8 18.26 -10.46 1.59
N LEU A 9 19.05 -11.48 1.94
CA LEU A 9 18.80 -12.89 1.60
C LEU A 9 18.59 -13.09 0.09
N GLU A 10 17.50 -13.74 -0.32
CA GLU A 10 17.17 -14.02 -1.71
C GLU A 10 16.92 -12.75 -2.56
N LEU A 11 16.63 -11.62 -1.91
CA LEU A 11 16.37 -10.34 -2.59
C LEU A 11 17.65 -9.64 -3.05
N GLU A 12 18.83 -10.09 -2.60
CA GLU A 12 20.13 -9.52 -3.02
C GLU A 12 20.56 -9.95 -4.43
N ASP A 13 19.83 -10.88 -5.05
CA ASP A 13 20.01 -11.23 -6.45
C ASP A 13 18.81 -10.69 -7.25
N PRO A 14 18.96 -9.57 -7.96
CA PRO A 14 17.86 -8.92 -8.70
C PRO A 14 17.29 -9.76 -9.84
N ALA A 15 17.93 -10.88 -10.20
CA ALA A 15 17.37 -11.82 -11.17
C ALA A 15 16.27 -12.71 -10.56
N ASN A 16 16.16 -12.77 -9.24
CA ASN A 16 15.13 -13.55 -8.54
C ASN A 16 13.88 -12.69 -8.31
N ALA A 17 12.72 -13.23 -8.68
CA ALA A 17 11.44 -12.61 -8.34
C ALA A 17 11.18 -12.72 -6.83
N PRO A 18 10.67 -11.66 -6.16
CA PRO A 18 10.34 -11.74 -4.74
C PRO A 18 9.25 -12.77 -4.45
N ASN A 19 9.39 -13.49 -3.33
CA ASN A 19 8.30 -14.32 -2.81
C ASN A 19 7.28 -13.45 -2.05
N TYR A 20 6.36 -12.83 -2.78
CA TYR A 20 5.37 -11.91 -2.20
C TYR A 20 4.47 -12.54 -1.14
N ASP A 21 4.21 -13.85 -1.20
CA ASP A 21 3.40 -14.56 -0.20
C ASP A 21 4.07 -14.63 1.16
N HIS A 22 5.41 -14.60 1.17
CA HIS A 22 6.20 -14.56 2.40
C HIS A 22 6.50 -13.12 2.86
N LEU A 23 6.69 -12.20 1.91
CA LEU A 23 7.18 -10.84 2.20
C LEU A 23 6.08 -9.82 2.51
N LEU A 24 4.90 -9.93 1.88
CA LEU A 24 3.90 -8.87 1.99
C LEU A 24 3.19 -8.91 3.35
N VAL A 25 3.27 -7.80 4.09
CA VAL A 25 2.65 -7.64 5.42
C VAL A 25 1.45 -6.67 5.39
N LEU A 26 1.51 -5.62 4.56
CA LEU A 26 0.49 -4.57 4.53
C LEU A 26 -0.63 -4.79 3.49
N GLY A 27 -0.48 -5.75 2.59
CA GLY A 27 -1.40 -5.95 1.48
C GLY A 27 -1.25 -7.30 0.82
N THR A 28 -1.89 -7.44 -0.34
CA THR A 28 -1.87 -8.64 -1.18
C THR A 28 -1.28 -8.31 -2.56
N THR A 29 -1.04 -9.30 -3.41
CA THR A 29 -0.67 -9.05 -4.81
C THR A 29 -1.90 -8.71 -5.67
N PRO A 30 -1.73 -8.03 -6.82
CA PRO A 30 -2.84 -7.74 -7.74
C PRO A 30 -3.62 -9.00 -8.17
N GLU A 31 -2.96 -10.14 -8.32
CA GLU A 31 -3.59 -11.41 -8.71
C GLU A 31 -4.52 -11.99 -7.62
N LYS A 32 -4.32 -11.56 -6.37
CA LYS A 32 -5.13 -11.96 -5.21
C LYS A 32 -6.07 -10.84 -4.75
N ALA A 33 -6.09 -9.70 -5.43
CA ALA A 33 -7.01 -8.61 -5.15
C ALA A 33 -8.44 -8.97 -5.61
N PRO A 34 -9.49 -8.32 -5.06
CA PRO A 34 -10.85 -8.49 -5.56
C PRO A 34 -11.00 -8.05 -7.03
N ASP A 35 -11.84 -8.76 -7.78
CA ASP A 35 -12.16 -8.40 -9.18
C ASP A 35 -12.95 -7.08 -9.29
N GLU A 36 -13.67 -6.71 -8.23
CA GLU A 36 -14.47 -5.49 -8.18
C GLU A 36 -13.66 -4.31 -7.62
N GLY A 37 -13.57 -3.24 -8.42
CA GLY A 37 -12.94 -1.99 -8.00
C GLY A 37 -13.73 -1.25 -6.91
N GLU A 38 -13.01 -0.48 -6.09
CA GLU A 38 -13.60 0.32 -5.00
C GLU A 38 -13.27 1.80 -5.19
N ILE A 39 -14.31 2.64 -5.28
CA ILE A 39 -14.13 4.09 -5.43
C ILE A 39 -13.82 4.70 -4.07
N VAL A 40 -12.68 5.38 -3.98
CA VAL A 40 -12.26 6.13 -2.80
C VAL A 40 -12.24 7.61 -3.12
N THR A 41 -12.91 8.42 -2.29
CA THR A 41 -12.87 9.89 -2.39
C THR A 41 -12.09 10.47 -1.23
N MET A 42 -11.33 11.52 -1.51
CA MET A 42 -10.58 12.25 -0.49
C MET A 42 -10.87 13.74 -0.61
N THR A 43 -10.90 14.42 0.53
CA THR A 43 -10.87 15.88 0.56
C THR A 43 -9.56 16.37 1.13
N PHE A 44 -9.08 17.49 0.61
CA PHE A 44 -7.88 18.17 1.05
C PHE A 44 -8.21 19.61 1.41
N GLU A 45 -7.58 20.12 2.46
CA GLU A 45 -7.62 21.53 2.82
C GLU A 45 -6.18 22.02 2.94
N LYS A 46 -5.82 23.06 2.16
CA LYS A 46 -4.46 23.65 2.16
C LYS A 46 -3.35 22.60 2.00
N GLY A 47 -3.59 21.58 1.16
CA GLY A 47 -2.65 20.48 0.89
C GLY A 47 -2.65 19.35 1.92
N VAL A 48 -3.46 19.44 2.99
CA VAL A 48 -3.55 18.40 4.02
C VAL A 48 -4.81 17.55 3.81
N PRO A 49 -4.71 16.21 3.78
CA PRO A 49 -5.90 15.36 3.65
C PRO A 49 -6.77 15.46 4.91
N LYS A 50 -8.07 15.57 4.70
CA LYS A 50 -9.04 15.88 5.77
C LYS A 50 -10.13 14.82 5.94
N SER A 51 -10.55 14.17 4.85
CA SER A 51 -11.54 13.08 4.90
C SER A 51 -11.26 11.98 3.89
N VAL A 52 -11.80 10.79 4.15
CA VAL A 52 -11.90 9.68 3.20
C VAL A 52 -13.36 9.26 3.14
N ASN A 53 -13.91 9.10 1.94
CA ASN A 53 -15.32 8.72 1.70
C ASN A 53 -16.31 9.59 2.48
N GLY A 54 -16.05 10.91 2.49
CA GLY A 54 -16.88 11.91 3.19
C GLY A 54 -16.74 11.91 4.71
N LYS A 55 -15.93 11.01 5.30
CA LYS A 55 -15.72 10.94 6.75
C LYS A 55 -14.45 11.68 7.16
N GLU A 56 -14.58 12.76 7.92
CA GLU A 56 -13.44 13.43 8.52
C GLU A 56 -12.74 12.55 9.54
N MET A 57 -11.41 12.56 9.53
CA MET A 57 -10.59 11.85 10.51
C MET A 57 -9.20 12.47 10.63
N LYS A 58 -8.43 12.09 11.66
CA LYS A 58 -7.05 12.54 11.82
C LYS A 58 -6.22 12.01 10.65
N VAL A 59 -5.19 12.75 10.24
CA VAL A 59 -4.29 12.34 9.14
C VAL A 59 -3.71 10.94 9.38
N SER A 60 -3.34 10.60 10.62
CA SER A 60 -2.90 9.25 11.00
C SER A 60 -3.90 8.15 10.65
N ASP A 61 -5.19 8.43 10.83
CA ASP A 61 -6.28 7.49 10.61
C ASP A 61 -6.63 7.41 9.11
N ILE A 62 -6.45 8.51 8.37
CA ILE A 62 -6.51 8.51 6.90
C ILE A 62 -5.49 7.53 6.33
N ILE A 63 -4.23 7.61 6.76
CA ILE A 63 -3.17 6.73 6.25
C ILE A 63 -3.48 5.27 6.60
N ARG A 64 -3.94 4.98 7.82
CA ARG A 64 -4.33 3.60 8.20
C ARG A 64 -5.50 3.09 7.36
N THR A 65 -6.48 3.95 7.10
CA THR A 65 -7.64 3.63 6.25
C THR A 65 -7.19 3.33 4.83
N LEU A 66 -6.35 4.19 4.24
CA LEU A 66 -5.83 4.02 2.89
C LEU A 66 -4.87 2.83 2.77
N ASN A 67 -4.07 2.52 3.79
CA ASN A 67 -3.26 1.30 3.82
C ASN A 67 -4.13 0.05 3.75
N LYS A 68 -5.24 0.02 4.50
CA LYS A 68 -6.17 -1.12 4.47
C LYS A 68 -6.84 -1.26 3.10
N LEU A 69 -7.32 -0.15 2.53
CA LEU A 69 -8.00 -0.14 1.23
C LEU A 69 -7.02 -0.49 0.10
N GLY A 70 -5.89 0.21 0.02
CA GLY A 70 -4.85 -0.05 -0.97
C GLY A 70 -4.26 -1.46 -0.85
N GLY A 71 -3.95 -1.89 0.37
CA GLY A 71 -3.43 -3.23 0.63
C GLY A 71 -4.39 -4.36 0.22
N LYS A 72 -5.70 -4.19 0.44
CA LYS A 72 -6.75 -5.11 -0.04
C LYS A 72 -6.77 -5.23 -1.57
N HIS A 73 -6.48 -4.13 -2.27
CA HIS A 73 -6.52 -4.02 -3.73
C HIS A 73 -5.13 -4.14 -4.40
N GLY A 74 -4.11 -4.60 -3.68
CA GLY A 74 -2.76 -4.82 -4.20
C GLY A 74 -2.00 -3.57 -4.63
N ILE A 75 -2.33 -2.41 -4.08
CA ILE A 75 -1.73 -1.12 -4.43
C ILE A 75 -0.47 -0.86 -3.58
N GLY A 76 0.60 -0.40 -4.23
CA GLY A 76 1.77 0.20 -3.57
C GLY A 76 2.96 -0.73 -3.34
N ILE A 77 3.01 -1.88 -4.02
CA ILE A 77 4.19 -2.75 -4.06
C ILE A 77 5.22 -2.11 -5.00
N VAL A 78 6.45 -1.96 -4.52
CA VAL A 78 7.58 -1.42 -5.27
C VAL A 78 8.75 -2.38 -5.10
N ASP A 79 9.25 -2.90 -6.22
CA ASP A 79 10.43 -3.76 -6.29
C ASP A 79 11.50 -3.03 -7.12
N ILE A 80 12.61 -2.70 -6.49
CA ILE A 80 13.60 -1.76 -7.03
C ILE A 80 15.03 -2.11 -6.61
N VAL A 81 15.98 -1.65 -7.42
CA VAL A 81 17.37 -1.45 -7.04
C VAL A 81 17.61 0.05 -6.88
N GLU A 82 18.21 0.47 -5.76
CA GLU A 82 18.52 1.87 -5.46
C GLU A 82 20.04 2.12 -5.30
N ASN A 83 20.47 3.38 -5.41
CA ASN A 83 21.87 3.81 -5.23
C ASN A 83 22.04 4.66 -3.97
#